data_AF-A0A5C5W7P0-F1
#
_entry.id   AF-A0A5C5W7P0-F1
#
_cell.length_a   1.000
_cell.length_b   1.000
_cell.length_c   1.000
_cell.angle_alpha   90.00
_cell.angle_beta   90.00
_cell.angle_gamma   90.00
#
_symmetry.space_group_name_H-M   'P 1'
#
loop_
_entity.id
_entity.type
_entity.pdbx_description
1 polymer ?
#
loop_
_entity_poly.entity_id
_entity_poly.type
_entity_poly.pdbx_seq_one_letter_code
_entity_poly.pdbx_strand_id
1 'polypeptide(L)'
;MAPAKTTLLVLIAMITATPAATAAVTNFYPQQAFPGLPGHNTYDLQIGFSGQLGVQQLYVRLVEGSIYNNTPFGSALPPSSALLAIVPELQFDTFVATGGLTSTTSAPTLILGGGTNAGGGAALDMTSTDRLSAAWSPAVGTTVTNQNDYTIARLTLSDDARGELLYFGTTTDNATYQRRLLFQSGSIFTLVDPWSGDFNFDLKVDNTDLNLLLANWGADNVPGAWLHNFVGPIVDNKELNSLLASWGGVGFYSPFAIPEPGSALLCGVAAGSLLTRRRRVRTRATGTSSAPASTTPAAPVAVLLGSTASAPAQVTALHVVPVAVPTFNDPLFDLSASFTIDLEIDFTGALGGQQIYVSLTQGELLYHPLGTGTPPD
;
A
#
# COMPACT_ATOMS: atom_id res chain seq x y z
N MET A 1 27.88 73.58 25.42
CA MET A 1 28.30 72.24 24.94
C MET A 1 27.09 71.33 25.07
N ALA A 2 26.60 70.76 23.98
CA ALA A 2 25.47 69.82 24.00
C ALA A 2 25.98 68.37 23.92
N PRO A 3 25.44 67.41 24.70
CA PRO A 3 25.86 66.03 24.60
C PRO A 3 25.36 65.40 23.30
N ALA A 4 26.26 64.83 22.51
CA ALA A 4 25.92 64.08 21.32
C ALA A 4 25.12 62.82 21.71
N LYS A 5 23.89 62.69 21.19
CA LYS A 5 23.08 61.48 21.35
C LYS A 5 23.58 60.41 20.38
N THR A 6 24.49 59.56 20.84
CA THR A 6 24.93 58.38 20.10
C THR A 6 23.81 57.34 20.10
N THR A 7 22.90 57.43 19.11
CA THR A 7 21.84 56.45 18.91
C THR A 7 22.44 55.14 18.39
N LEU A 8 22.72 54.21 19.30
CA LEU A 8 23.19 52.86 18.96
C LEU A 8 22.05 52.09 18.28
N LEU A 9 22.08 52.04 16.94
CA LEU A 9 21.12 51.27 16.17
C LEU A 9 21.44 49.78 16.27
N VAL A 10 20.89 49.10 17.28
CA VAL A 10 21.02 47.64 17.43
C VAL A 10 20.16 46.99 16.33
N LEU A 11 20.80 46.69 15.20
CA LEU A 11 20.20 45.91 14.13
C LEU A 11 20.08 44.45 14.60
N ILE A 12 18.95 44.12 15.25
CA ILE A 12 18.59 42.74 15.54
C ILE A 12 18.28 42.07 14.20
N ALA A 13 19.31 41.47 13.60
CA ALA A 13 19.14 40.51 12.53
C ALA A 13 18.40 39.31 13.13
N MET A 14 17.08 39.25 12.96
CA MET A 14 16.34 38.02 13.14
C MET A 14 16.84 37.03 12.09
N ILE A 15 17.82 36.21 12.49
CA ILE A 15 18.18 34.99 11.77
C ILE A 15 16.98 34.07 11.92
N THR A 16 16.02 34.19 11.01
CA THR A 16 14.95 33.21 10.83
C THR A 16 15.63 31.93 10.37
N ALA A 17 15.95 31.05 11.33
CA ALA A 17 16.37 29.70 11.03
C ALA A 17 15.22 29.03 10.26
N THR A 18 15.34 28.98 8.93
CA THR A 18 14.46 28.17 8.11
C THR A 18 14.66 26.74 8.58
N PRO A 19 13.60 26.03 9.03
CA PRO A 19 13.74 24.63 9.36
C PRO A 19 14.32 23.91 8.15
N ALA A 20 15.31 23.04 8.38
CA ALA A 20 15.81 22.19 7.31
C ALA A 20 14.62 21.40 6.75
N ALA A 21 14.41 21.44 5.44
CA ALA A 21 13.32 20.72 4.81
C ALA A 21 13.57 19.23 4.94
N THR A 22 12.82 18.55 5.82
CA THR A 22 12.91 17.11 6.03
C THR A 22 12.73 16.38 4.70
N ALA A 23 13.60 15.41 4.40
CA ALA A 23 13.39 14.50 3.28
C ALA A 23 12.15 13.63 3.54
N ALA A 24 11.22 13.62 2.60
CA ALA A 24 9.99 12.83 2.67
C ALA A 24 9.43 12.62 1.27
N VAL A 25 8.68 11.53 1.09
CA VAL A 25 7.72 11.43 -0.03
C VAL A 25 6.58 12.42 0.26
N THR A 26 6.38 13.38 -0.62
CA THR A 26 5.43 14.50 -0.44
C THR A 26 4.05 14.19 -1.02
N ASN A 27 3.99 13.39 -2.08
CA ASN A 27 2.77 12.87 -2.66
C ASN A 27 3.01 11.51 -3.32
N PHE A 28 1.94 10.71 -3.37
CA PHE A 28 1.81 9.54 -4.22
C PHE A 28 0.49 9.69 -4.96
N TYR A 29 0.46 9.51 -6.27
CA TYR A 29 -0.78 9.47 -7.02
C TYR A 29 -0.68 8.54 -8.25
N PRO A 30 -1.74 7.78 -8.56
CA PRO A 30 -1.86 7.06 -9.82
C PRO A 30 -2.30 8.02 -10.93
N GLN A 31 -1.57 8.05 -12.04
CA GLN A 31 -1.98 8.73 -13.28
C GLN A 31 -2.42 7.69 -14.31
N GLN A 32 -3.65 7.79 -14.83
CA GLN A 32 -4.07 6.91 -15.93
C GLN A 32 -3.25 7.22 -17.19
N ALA A 33 -2.60 6.20 -17.76
CA ALA A 33 -1.83 6.31 -18.99
C ALA A 33 -2.76 6.27 -20.22
N PHE A 34 -2.40 7.01 -21.26
CA PHE A 34 -3.14 7.07 -22.53
C PHE A 34 -2.21 6.86 -23.73
N PRO A 35 -2.62 6.09 -24.76
CA PRO A 35 -3.87 5.32 -24.86
C PRO A 35 -3.92 4.15 -23.85
N GLY A 36 -5.10 3.57 -23.64
CA GLY A 36 -5.27 2.34 -22.86
C GLY A 36 -5.18 1.08 -23.71
N LEU A 37 -4.95 -0.07 -23.06
CA LEU A 37 -5.06 -1.41 -23.66
C LEU A 37 -6.53 -1.88 -23.60
N PRO A 38 -7.15 -2.38 -24.69
CA PRO A 38 -8.53 -2.85 -24.61
C PRO A 38 -8.78 -3.91 -23.52
N GLY A 39 -9.86 -3.75 -22.76
CA GLY A 39 -10.18 -4.60 -21.61
C GLY A 39 -9.39 -4.29 -20.34
N HIS A 40 -8.55 -3.25 -20.35
CA HIS A 40 -7.62 -2.93 -19.27
C HIS A 40 -7.44 -1.41 -19.06
N ASN A 41 -7.06 -1.03 -17.84
CA ASN A 41 -6.65 0.31 -17.47
C ASN A 41 -5.19 0.29 -17.02
N THR A 42 -4.35 1.12 -17.65
CA THR A 42 -2.94 1.30 -17.32
C THR A 42 -2.75 2.54 -16.46
N TYR A 43 -1.95 2.43 -15.39
CA TYR A 43 -1.64 3.50 -14.47
C TYR A 43 -0.14 3.65 -14.28
N ASP A 44 0.35 4.87 -14.43
CA ASP A 44 1.67 5.30 -14.00
C ASP A 44 1.59 5.70 -12.54
N LEU A 45 2.27 4.96 -11.67
CA LEU A 45 2.36 5.25 -10.25
C LEU A 45 3.50 6.26 -10.07
N GLN A 46 3.15 7.49 -9.68
CA GLN A 46 4.08 8.60 -9.56
C GLN A 46 4.16 9.07 -8.10
N ILE A 47 5.35 9.54 -7.73
CA ILE A 47 5.62 10.19 -6.45
C ILE A 47 6.36 11.51 -6.64
N GLY A 48 6.17 12.42 -5.70
CA GLY A 48 7.10 13.52 -5.44
C GLY A 48 7.80 13.29 -4.11
N PHE A 49 9.03 13.78 -4.00
CA PHE A 49 9.81 13.65 -2.77
C PHE A 49 10.91 14.71 -2.64
N SER A 50 11.22 15.06 -1.39
CA SER A 50 12.41 15.82 -1.00
C SER A 50 13.53 14.87 -0.53
N GLY A 51 14.78 15.32 -0.63
CA GLY A 51 15.97 14.54 -0.28
C GLY A 51 16.33 13.50 -1.35
N GLN A 52 17.05 12.45 -0.95
CA GLN A 52 17.42 11.34 -1.84
C GLN A 52 16.46 10.16 -1.69
N LEU A 53 16.08 9.56 -2.81
CA LEU A 53 15.18 8.40 -2.86
C LEU A 53 15.84 7.14 -2.26
N GLY A 54 15.14 6.48 -1.34
CA GLY A 54 15.58 5.25 -0.68
C GLY A 54 14.97 3.98 -1.29
N VAL A 55 14.64 3.01 -0.43
CA VAL A 55 13.92 1.79 -0.79
C VAL A 55 12.43 2.08 -0.95
N GLN A 56 11.85 1.53 -2.02
CA GLN A 56 10.43 1.56 -2.34
C GLN A 56 9.89 0.12 -2.31
N GLN A 57 8.63 -0.06 -1.91
CA GLN A 57 7.94 -1.33 -1.92
C GLN A 57 6.50 -1.15 -2.38
N LEU A 58 6.03 -2.08 -3.21
CA LEU A 58 4.67 -2.14 -3.72
C LEU A 58 4.12 -3.54 -3.49
N TYR A 59 2.91 -3.59 -2.96
CA TYR A 59 2.10 -4.79 -2.84
C TYR A 59 0.74 -4.53 -3.47
N VAL A 60 0.32 -5.43 -4.36
CA VAL A 60 -0.96 -5.40 -5.06
C VAL A 60 -1.63 -6.73 -4.81
N ARG A 61 -2.89 -6.70 -4.37
CA ARG A 61 -3.71 -7.90 -4.20
C ARG A 61 -5.08 -7.67 -4.80
N LEU A 62 -5.40 -8.44 -5.83
CA LEU A 62 -6.72 -8.50 -6.42
C LEU A 62 -7.58 -9.56 -5.72
N VAL A 63 -8.87 -9.27 -5.66
CA VAL A 63 -9.96 -10.18 -5.27
C VAL A 63 -10.75 -10.61 -6.51
N GLU A 64 -10.74 -9.78 -7.55
CA GLU A 64 -11.39 -9.99 -8.85
C GLU A 64 -10.52 -9.35 -9.96
N GLY A 65 -10.59 -9.87 -11.18
CA GLY A 65 -9.78 -9.43 -12.33
C GLY A 65 -8.31 -9.91 -12.33
N SER A 66 -7.48 -9.25 -13.13
CA SER A 66 -6.09 -9.64 -13.39
C SER A 66 -5.16 -8.45 -13.63
N ILE A 67 -3.89 -8.60 -13.24
CA ILE A 67 -2.77 -7.74 -13.62
C ILE A 67 -2.23 -8.21 -14.98
N TYR A 68 -2.07 -7.27 -15.93
CA TYR A 68 -1.53 -7.55 -17.25
C TYR A 68 0.00 -7.49 -17.27
N ASN A 69 0.59 -8.48 -17.96
CA ASN A 69 1.98 -8.52 -18.35
C ASN A 69 2.12 -9.38 -19.62
N ASN A 70 2.81 -8.89 -20.65
CA ASN A 70 2.95 -9.55 -21.94
C ASN A 70 3.91 -10.75 -21.85
N THR A 71 3.41 -11.98 -21.84
CA THR A 71 4.28 -13.16 -21.94
C THR A 71 4.53 -13.50 -23.41
N PRO A 72 5.79 -13.70 -23.85
CA PRO A 72 7.00 -13.96 -23.06
C PRO A 72 7.96 -12.75 -22.86
N PHE A 73 7.60 -11.53 -23.28
CA PHE A 73 8.57 -10.42 -23.38
C PHE A 73 8.60 -9.46 -22.17
N GLY A 74 7.60 -9.51 -21.31
CA GLY A 74 7.40 -8.60 -20.19
C GLY A 74 8.41 -8.79 -19.07
N SER A 75 8.84 -7.69 -18.47
CA SER A 75 10.00 -7.64 -17.56
C SER A 75 9.72 -6.79 -16.33
N ALA A 76 10.50 -7.00 -15.26
CA ALA A 76 10.29 -6.29 -13.98
C ALA A 76 10.69 -4.82 -14.07
N LEU A 77 11.37 -4.46 -15.15
CA LEU A 77 11.95 -3.17 -15.45
C LEU A 77 11.31 -2.60 -16.72
N PRO A 78 11.36 -1.27 -16.91
CA PRO A 78 10.70 -0.64 -18.05
C PRO A 78 11.30 -1.14 -19.38
N PRO A 79 10.47 -1.42 -20.41
CA PRO A 79 10.95 -1.96 -21.68
C PRO A 79 11.91 -0.98 -22.39
N SER A 80 12.80 -1.50 -23.24
CA SER A 80 13.67 -0.61 -24.04
C SER A 80 12.87 0.09 -25.14
N SER A 81 13.21 1.34 -25.45
CA SER A 81 12.56 2.11 -26.52
C SER A 81 12.66 1.43 -27.90
N ALA A 82 13.71 0.64 -28.13
CA ALA A 82 13.88 -0.16 -29.35
C ALA A 82 12.94 -1.36 -29.40
N LEU A 83 12.66 -2.00 -28.26
CA LEU A 83 11.73 -3.13 -28.17
C LEU A 83 10.28 -2.64 -28.33
N LEU A 84 9.92 -1.48 -27.78
CA LEU A 84 8.61 -0.85 -27.98
C LEU A 84 8.31 -0.52 -29.46
N ALA A 85 9.33 -0.26 -30.28
CA ALA A 85 9.16 -0.05 -31.72
C ALA A 85 8.83 -1.34 -32.50
N ILE A 86 9.08 -2.51 -31.90
CA ILE A 86 8.85 -3.85 -32.48
C ILE A 86 7.59 -4.49 -31.88
N VAL A 87 7.41 -4.34 -30.57
CA VAL A 87 6.28 -4.87 -29.78
C VAL A 87 5.69 -3.71 -28.97
N PRO A 88 4.78 -2.90 -29.56
CA PRO A 88 4.19 -1.74 -28.88
C PRO A 88 3.38 -2.09 -27.63
N GLU A 89 2.90 -3.33 -27.53
CA GLU A 89 2.10 -3.85 -26.42
C GLU A 89 2.82 -3.81 -25.08
N LEU A 90 4.17 -3.88 -25.06
CA LEU A 90 4.96 -3.83 -23.82
C LEU A 90 4.87 -2.47 -23.12
N GLN A 91 4.36 -1.42 -23.80
CA GLN A 91 4.05 -0.17 -23.12
C GLN A 91 2.95 -0.35 -22.06
N PHE A 92 2.19 -1.44 -22.11
CA PHE A 92 1.14 -1.76 -21.14
C PHE A 92 1.59 -2.77 -20.09
N ASP A 93 2.85 -3.22 -20.12
CA ASP A 93 3.34 -4.14 -19.09
C ASP A 93 3.36 -3.49 -17.71
N THR A 94 3.03 -4.30 -16.71
CA THR A 94 3.23 -3.92 -15.30
C THR A 94 4.71 -4.05 -14.98
N PHE A 95 5.36 -3.00 -14.46
CA PHE A 95 6.79 -3.01 -14.09
C PHE A 95 7.09 -2.00 -12.98
N VAL A 96 8.25 -2.12 -12.34
CA VAL A 96 8.79 -1.09 -11.42
C VAL A 96 9.89 -0.27 -12.10
N ALA A 97 10.06 0.97 -11.66
CA ALA A 97 10.90 1.96 -12.32
C ALA A 97 11.60 2.88 -11.31
N THR A 98 12.62 3.59 -11.79
CA THR A 98 13.21 4.76 -11.15
C THR A 98 13.24 5.92 -12.13
N GLY A 99 12.05 6.49 -12.39
CA GLY A 99 11.86 7.79 -13.01
C GLY A 99 11.35 7.80 -14.44
N GLY A 100 11.44 6.68 -15.17
CA GLY A 100 11.11 6.64 -16.59
C GLY A 100 10.36 5.39 -17.05
N LEU A 101 9.60 5.55 -18.13
CA LEU A 101 8.75 4.53 -18.73
C LEU A 101 9.50 3.59 -19.70
N THR A 102 10.78 3.84 -19.95
CA THR A 102 11.64 2.97 -20.75
C THR A 102 13.00 2.80 -20.10
N SER A 103 13.71 1.72 -20.40
CA SER A 103 15.07 1.48 -19.86
C SER A 103 16.10 2.57 -20.24
N THR A 104 15.78 3.43 -21.22
CA THR A 104 16.60 4.57 -21.64
C THR A 104 16.27 5.85 -20.85
N THR A 105 15.09 5.94 -20.24
CA THR A 105 14.61 7.11 -19.50
C THR A 105 14.56 6.89 -17.99
N SER A 106 14.48 5.64 -17.52
CA SER A 106 14.64 5.28 -16.12
C SER A 106 16.12 5.35 -15.72
N ALA A 107 16.37 5.79 -14.50
CA ALA A 107 17.64 5.52 -13.84
C ALA A 107 17.80 3.99 -13.64
N PRO A 108 19.04 3.48 -13.42
CA PRO A 108 19.25 2.07 -13.11
C PRO A 108 18.50 1.67 -11.83
N THR A 109 17.70 0.60 -11.93
CA THR A 109 16.89 0.05 -10.83
C THR A 109 17.54 -1.21 -10.27
N LEU A 110 17.59 -1.34 -8.95
CA LEU A 110 17.92 -2.58 -8.25
C LEU A 110 16.66 -3.17 -7.63
N ILE A 111 16.30 -4.39 -8.02
CA ILE A 111 15.23 -5.16 -7.36
C ILE A 111 15.84 -5.83 -6.13
N LEU A 112 15.26 -5.58 -4.95
CA LEU A 112 15.78 -6.02 -3.65
C LEU A 112 15.13 -7.31 -3.13
N GLY A 113 14.01 -7.73 -3.74
CA GLY A 113 13.29 -8.97 -3.42
C GLY A 113 11.90 -8.72 -2.80
N GLY A 114 11.41 -9.71 -2.06
CA GLY A 114 10.09 -9.70 -1.42
C GLY A 114 8.99 -10.33 -2.27
N GLY A 115 8.66 -11.59 -2.02
CA GLY A 115 7.46 -12.28 -2.54
C GLY A 115 7.29 -12.22 -4.06
N THR A 116 8.39 -12.28 -4.81
CA THR A 116 8.39 -11.95 -6.24
C THR A 116 7.76 -13.04 -7.10
N ASN A 117 6.44 -12.92 -7.33
CA ASN A 117 5.78 -13.30 -8.60
C ASN A 117 6.21 -12.31 -9.71
N ALA A 118 7.52 -12.10 -9.77
CA ALA A 118 8.23 -11.03 -10.41
C ALA A 118 9.70 -11.48 -10.51
N GLY A 119 9.87 -12.75 -10.89
CA GLY A 119 11.06 -13.53 -10.60
C GLY A 119 12.36 -12.85 -11.01
N GLY A 120 13.43 -13.05 -10.23
CA GLY A 120 14.77 -12.48 -10.47
C GLY A 120 15.50 -13.02 -11.71
N GLY A 121 14.76 -13.51 -12.71
CA GLY A 121 15.22 -13.80 -14.06
C GLY A 121 14.80 -12.70 -15.04
N ALA A 122 15.07 -12.91 -16.34
CA ALA A 122 14.90 -11.87 -17.36
C ALA A 122 13.44 -11.46 -17.69
N ALA A 123 12.44 -12.06 -17.06
CA ALA A 123 11.03 -11.77 -17.23
C ALA A 123 10.33 -11.73 -15.87
N LEU A 124 9.30 -10.89 -15.73
CA LEU A 124 8.33 -11.06 -14.64
C LEU A 124 7.60 -12.37 -14.87
N ASP A 125 8.02 -13.43 -14.19
CA ASP A 125 7.14 -14.59 -14.00
C ASP A 125 6.06 -14.20 -12.99
N MET A 126 5.05 -13.45 -13.49
CA MET A 126 3.78 -13.19 -12.81
C MET A 126 2.95 -14.49 -12.81
N THR A 127 3.46 -15.49 -12.09
CA THR A 127 2.81 -16.78 -11.84
C THR A 127 1.40 -16.62 -11.25
N SER A 128 1.18 -15.49 -10.57
CA SER A 128 -0.09 -15.05 -9.97
C SER A 128 -0.52 -13.75 -10.64
N THR A 129 -1.55 -13.80 -11.49
CA THR A 129 -2.13 -12.61 -12.12
C THR A 129 -2.97 -11.78 -11.14
N ASP A 130 -3.21 -12.25 -9.92
CA ASP A 130 -3.92 -11.56 -8.85
C ASP A 130 -3.00 -10.81 -7.87
N ARG A 131 -1.67 -11.01 -7.93
CA ARG A 131 -0.73 -10.49 -6.91
C ARG A 131 0.58 -10.00 -7.49
N LEU A 132 0.98 -8.80 -7.07
CA LEU A 132 2.33 -8.27 -7.26
C LEU A 132 2.93 -7.95 -5.89
N SER A 133 4.18 -8.35 -5.66
CA SER A 133 5.00 -7.86 -4.56
C SER A 133 6.39 -7.57 -5.11
N ALA A 134 6.88 -6.36 -4.87
CA ALA A 134 8.21 -5.94 -5.29
C ALA A 134 8.77 -4.92 -4.29
N ALA A 135 10.03 -5.09 -3.88
CA ALA A 135 10.84 -4.03 -3.30
C ALA A 135 12.00 -3.67 -4.25
N TRP A 136 12.28 -2.38 -4.40
CA TRP A 136 13.32 -1.88 -5.29
C TRP A 136 13.92 -0.56 -4.79
N SER A 137 15.06 -0.18 -5.37
CA SER A 137 15.72 1.10 -5.14
C SER A 137 16.41 1.59 -6.43
N PRO A 138 16.91 2.84 -6.46
CA PRO A 138 18.01 3.17 -7.35
C PRO A 138 19.17 2.19 -7.16
N ALA A 139 19.88 1.84 -8.24
CA ALA A 139 21.03 0.96 -8.16
C ALA A 139 22.21 1.61 -7.42
N VAL A 140 23.11 0.80 -6.87
CA VAL A 140 24.29 1.26 -6.11
C VAL A 140 25.09 2.30 -6.93
N GLY A 141 25.39 3.44 -6.31
CA GLY A 141 26.07 4.57 -6.98
C GLY A 141 25.14 5.52 -7.74
N THR A 142 23.84 5.23 -7.84
CA THR A 142 22.83 6.11 -8.45
C THR A 142 22.18 6.98 -7.38
N THR A 143 22.44 8.29 -7.41
CA THR A 143 21.79 9.26 -6.53
C THR A 143 20.62 9.92 -7.25
N VAL A 144 19.40 9.68 -6.80
CA VAL A 144 18.19 10.36 -7.27
C VAL A 144 17.72 11.31 -6.18
N THR A 145 17.63 12.62 -6.46
CA THR A 145 17.21 13.64 -5.49
C THR A 145 16.07 14.49 -5.99
N ASN A 146 15.24 14.99 -5.06
CA ASN A 146 14.27 16.09 -5.23
C ASN A 146 13.50 16.03 -6.57
N GLN A 147 12.51 15.16 -6.67
CA GLN A 147 11.69 15.01 -7.88
C GLN A 147 10.23 15.30 -7.57
N ASN A 148 9.52 15.82 -8.57
CA ASN A 148 8.07 15.78 -8.66
C ASN A 148 7.70 14.78 -9.76
N ASP A 149 6.51 14.19 -9.65
CA ASP A 149 5.90 13.39 -10.72
C ASP A 149 6.77 12.20 -11.20
N TYR A 150 7.63 11.71 -10.30
CA TYR A 150 8.63 10.69 -10.55
C TYR A 150 7.97 9.33 -10.67
N THR A 151 8.03 8.73 -11.86
CA THR A 151 7.41 7.42 -12.10
C THR A 151 8.19 6.31 -11.42
N ILE A 152 7.52 5.58 -10.53
CA ILE A 152 8.12 4.49 -9.75
C ILE A 152 7.60 3.11 -10.16
N ALA A 153 6.46 3.03 -10.83
CA ALA A 153 5.95 1.80 -11.42
C ALA A 153 4.90 2.11 -12.50
N ARG A 154 4.66 1.13 -13.38
CA ARG A 154 3.46 1.05 -14.22
C ARG A 154 2.66 -0.17 -13.77
N LEU A 155 1.34 -0.05 -13.69
CA LEU A 155 0.43 -1.13 -13.32
C LEU A 155 -0.74 -1.15 -14.31
N THR A 156 -0.95 -2.27 -14.97
CA THR A 156 -2.09 -2.46 -15.88
C THR A 156 -3.02 -3.53 -15.32
N LEU A 157 -4.29 -3.18 -15.19
CA LEU A 157 -5.33 -3.98 -14.55
C LEU A 157 -6.48 -4.21 -15.52
N SER A 158 -7.14 -5.36 -15.47
CA SER A 158 -8.36 -5.60 -16.25
C SER A 158 -9.52 -4.68 -15.83
N ASP A 159 -10.48 -4.44 -16.73
CA ASP A 159 -11.64 -3.57 -16.48
C ASP A 159 -12.58 -4.06 -15.36
N ASP A 160 -12.48 -5.33 -14.96
CA ASP A 160 -13.18 -5.93 -13.81
C ASP A 160 -12.34 -5.95 -12.52
N ALA A 161 -11.10 -5.46 -12.55
CA ALA A 161 -10.19 -5.59 -11.42
C ALA A 161 -10.70 -4.90 -10.15
N ARG A 162 -10.66 -5.63 -9.04
CA ARG A 162 -11.02 -5.16 -7.69
C ARG A 162 -10.03 -5.69 -6.68
N GLY A 163 -9.67 -4.88 -5.69
CA GLY A 163 -8.66 -5.23 -4.70
C GLY A 163 -8.02 -4.01 -4.08
N GLU A 164 -6.75 -4.16 -3.65
CA GLU A 164 -5.99 -3.10 -3.00
C GLU A 164 -4.55 -3.00 -3.48
N LEU A 165 -3.99 -1.81 -3.28
CA LEU A 165 -2.58 -1.50 -3.46
C LEU A 165 -2.06 -0.88 -2.18
N LEU A 166 -0.94 -1.41 -1.68
CA LEU A 166 -0.18 -0.89 -0.56
C LEU A 166 1.20 -0.47 -1.09
N TYR A 167 1.54 0.80 -0.88
CA TYR A 167 2.83 1.37 -1.25
C TYR A 167 3.55 1.83 0.01
N PHE A 168 4.86 1.55 0.08
CA PHE A 168 5.77 2.05 1.10
C PHE A 168 6.96 2.71 0.40
N GLY A 169 7.31 3.93 0.79
CA GLY A 169 8.45 4.65 0.22
C GLY A 169 9.29 5.32 1.29
N THR A 170 10.60 5.29 1.10
CA THR A 170 11.57 5.93 2.00
C THR A 170 12.46 6.93 1.25
N THR A 171 12.99 7.88 2.02
CA THR A 171 14.02 8.84 1.60
C THR A 171 15.14 8.84 2.65
N THR A 172 16.24 9.57 2.42
CA THR A 172 17.42 9.58 3.32
C THR A 172 17.18 9.95 4.78
N ASP A 173 16.08 10.63 5.10
CA ASP A 173 15.77 11.04 6.49
C ASP A 173 14.76 10.08 7.16
N ASN A 174 14.56 8.88 6.59
CA ASN A 174 13.76 7.76 7.14
C ASN A 174 12.28 8.07 7.44
N ALA A 175 11.71 9.13 6.86
CA ALA A 175 10.26 9.31 6.82
C ALA A 175 9.62 8.23 5.93
N THR A 176 9.18 7.13 6.53
CA THR A 176 8.42 6.08 5.84
C THR A 176 7.04 6.63 5.48
N TYR A 177 6.80 6.75 4.17
CA TYR A 177 5.50 7.11 3.63
C TYR A 177 4.74 5.84 3.24
N GLN A 178 3.51 5.70 3.73
CA GLN A 178 2.63 4.59 3.37
C GLN A 178 1.38 5.11 2.66
N ARG A 179 0.97 4.43 1.57
CA ARG A 179 -0.31 4.69 0.90
C ARG A 179 -1.08 3.40 0.68
N ARG A 180 -2.39 3.43 0.96
CA ARG A 180 -3.35 2.41 0.53
C ARG A 180 -4.27 3.00 -0.54
N LEU A 181 -4.49 2.27 -1.62
CA LEU A 181 -5.47 2.57 -2.66
C LEU A 181 -6.38 1.37 -2.84
N LEU A 182 -7.57 1.59 -3.39
CA LEU A 182 -8.49 0.51 -3.76
C LEU A 182 -8.68 0.48 -5.27
N PHE A 183 -8.90 -0.72 -5.80
CA PHE A 183 -9.35 -0.91 -7.17
C PHE A 183 -10.83 -1.22 -7.20
N GLN A 184 -11.56 -0.58 -8.10
CA GLN A 184 -12.93 -0.96 -8.41
C GLN A 184 -13.19 -0.79 -9.91
N SER A 185 -13.54 -1.90 -10.57
CA SER A 185 -13.79 -1.93 -12.03
C SER A 185 -12.62 -1.35 -12.81
N GLY A 186 -11.42 -1.89 -12.57
CA GLY A 186 -10.17 -1.47 -13.21
C GLY A 186 -9.64 -0.10 -12.78
N SER A 187 -10.47 0.74 -12.14
CA SER A 187 -10.10 2.10 -11.74
C SER A 187 -9.41 2.14 -10.38
N ILE A 188 -8.29 2.85 -10.30
CA ILE A 188 -7.62 3.13 -9.02
C ILE A 188 -8.30 4.30 -8.33
N PHE A 189 -8.85 4.05 -7.15
CA PHE A 189 -9.37 5.07 -6.25
C PHE A 189 -8.33 5.36 -5.18
N THR A 190 -7.85 6.60 -5.19
CA THR A 190 -7.16 7.16 -4.02
C THR A 190 -8.16 7.20 -2.88
N LEU A 191 -7.94 6.36 -1.86
CA LEU A 191 -8.52 6.61 -0.56
C LEU A 191 -8.07 8.00 -0.13
N VAL A 192 -8.99 8.97 -0.16
CA VAL A 192 -8.87 10.15 0.71
C VAL A 192 -8.80 9.58 2.12
N ASP A 193 -7.87 10.10 2.93
CA ASP A 193 -7.46 9.43 4.18
C ASP A 193 -8.70 9.03 5.00
N PRO A 194 -8.76 7.77 5.50
CA PRO A 194 -9.97 7.18 6.07
C PRO A 194 -10.56 8.14 7.08
N TRP A 195 -11.84 8.47 6.88
CA TRP A 195 -12.42 9.63 7.55
C TRP A 195 -12.31 9.50 9.06
N SER A 196 -12.10 10.63 9.72
CA SER A 196 -12.00 10.64 11.19
C SER A 196 -13.32 10.10 11.75
N GLY A 197 -13.28 8.89 12.33
CA GLY A 197 -14.45 8.16 12.80
C GLY A 197 -14.87 6.91 12.02
N ASP A 198 -14.23 6.55 10.91
CA ASP A 198 -14.30 5.19 10.36
C ASP A 198 -13.34 4.31 11.20
N PHE A 199 -13.91 3.56 12.14
CA PHE A 199 -13.16 2.76 13.12
C PHE A 199 -13.07 1.29 12.73
N ASN A 200 -13.87 0.83 11.76
CA ASN A 200 -13.90 -0.55 11.28
C ASN A 200 -13.29 -0.76 9.88
N PHE A 201 -12.94 0.32 9.17
CA PHE A 201 -12.41 0.35 7.80
C PHE A 201 -13.36 -0.19 6.72
N ASP A 202 -14.68 -0.12 6.94
CA ASP A 202 -15.69 -0.47 5.95
C ASP A 202 -16.00 0.66 4.93
N LEU A 203 -15.23 1.76 5.02
CA LEU A 203 -15.30 2.97 4.19
C LEU A 203 -16.55 3.79 4.44
N LYS A 204 -17.11 3.70 5.65
CA LYS A 204 -18.28 4.47 6.07
C LYS A 204 -18.07 4.95 7.50
N VAL A 205 -18.91 5.89 7.91
CA VAL A 205 -19.01 6.30 9.30
C VAL A 205 -20.46 6.16 9.72
N ASP A 206 -20.78 5.02 10.34
CA ASP A 206 -22.16 4.66 10.68
C ASP A 206 -22.35 4.17 12.12
N ASN A 207 -23.48 3.53 12.39
CA ASN A 207 -23.80 3.03 13.73
C ASN A 207 -22.84 1.91 14.18
N THR A 208 -22.15 1.24 13.27
CA THR A 208 -21.13 0.23 13.56
C THR A 208 -19.94 0.88 14.23
N ASP A 209 -19.42 1.97 13.66
CA ASP A 209 -18.36 2.79 14.23
C ASP A 209 -18.77 3.41 15.56
N LEU A 210 -20.01 3.91 15.66
CA LEU A 210 -20.53 4.45 16.92
C LEU A 210 -20.58 3.38 18.02
N ASN A 211 -21.02 2.17 17.69
CA ASN A 211 -21.06 1.07 18.64
C ASN A 211 -19.64 0.68 19.08
N LEU A 212 -18.67 0.68 18.17
CA LEU A 212 -17.25 0.46 18.49
C LEU A 212 -16.72 1.57 19.42
N LEU A 213 -16.96 2.83 19.07
CA LEU A 213 -16.57 3.99 19.87
C LEU A 213 -17.13 3.90 21.30
N LEU A 214 -18.43 3.65 21.44
CA LEU A 214 -19.10 3.55 22.73
C LEU A 214 -18.65 2.32 23.53
N ALA A 215 -18.33 1.20 22.87
CA ALA A 215 -17.83 -0.01 23.52
C ALA A 215 -16.43 0.17 24.16
N ASN A 216 -15.66 1.16 23.70
CA ASN A 216 -14.33 1.48 24.23
C ASN A 216 -14.29 2.86 24.91
N TRP A 217 -15.45 3.44 25.26
CA TRP A 217 -15.52 4.79 25.82
C TRP A 217 -14.70 4.92 27.12
N GLY A 218 -13.82 5.91 27.17
CA GLY A 218 -12.92 6.14 28.29
C GLY A 218 -11.73 5.17 28.37
N ALA A 219 -11.47 4.36 27.34
CA ALA A 219 -10.28 3.50 27.30
C ALA A 219 -9.01 4.29 26.98
N ASP A 220 -7.98 4.10 27.82
CA ASP A 220 -6.64 4.70 27.70
C ASP A 220 -5.80 4.12 26.55
N ASN A 221 -6.27 3.02 25.95
CA ASN A 221 -5.63 2.35 24.83
C ASN A 221 -6.70 2.01 23.80
N VAL A 222 -6.48 2.43 22.57
CA VAL A 222 -7.36 2.09 21.44
C VAL A 222 -7.08 0.66 21.00
N PRO A 223 -8.08 -0.16 20.65
CA PRO A 223 -7.84 -1.42 19.96
C PRO A 223 -6.98 -1.18 18.71
N GLY A 224 -5.92 -1.98 18.52
CA GLY A 224 -4.98 -1.83 17.39
C GLY A 224 -5.59 -1.98 16.00
N ALA A 225 -6.88 -2.36 15.91
CA ALA A 225 -7.66 -2.34 14.68
C ALA A 225 -8.18 -0.94 14.29
N TRP A 226 -8.21 0.05 15.19
CA TRP A 226 -8.59 1.44 14.89
C TRP A 226 -7.35 2.21 14.45
N LEU A 227 -6.95 1.99 13.21
CA LEU A 227 -5.61 2.31 12.74
C LEU A 227 -5.38 3.79 12.36
N HIS A 228 -6.43 4.62 12.35
CA HIS A 228 -6.36 5.96 11.77
C HIS A 228 -7.16 7.03 12.55
N ASN A 229 -6.62 8.25 12.53
CA ASN A 229 -7.30 9.51 12.87
C ASN A 229 -7.95 9.60 14.27
N PHE A 230 -7.41 8.85 15.23
CA PHE A 230 -7.62 9.05 16.67
C PHE A 230 -6.98 10.39 17.11
N VAL A 231 -7.66 11.18 17.94
CA VAL A 231 -7.30 12.60 18.21
C VAL A 231 -6.79 12.80 19.65
N GLY A 232 -7.18 11.93 20.57
CA GLY A 232 -6.73 11.92 21.97
C GLY A 232 -5.70 10.83 22.31
N PRO A 233 -5.38 10.67 23.60
CA PRO A 233 -4.79 9.46 24.17
C PRO A 233 -5.83 8.55 24.86
N ILE A 234 -7.10 8.96 24.92
CA ILE A 234 -8.23 8.27 25.56
C ILE A 234 -9.42 8.41 24.62
N VAL A 235 -10.25 7.37 24.49
CA VAL A 235 -11.48 7.42 23.67
C VAL A 235 -12.48 8.36 24.35
N ASP A 236 -12.60 9.61 23.88
CA ASP A 236 -13.41 10.64 24.53
C ASP A 236 -14.38 11.36 23.56
N ASN A 237 -14.92 12.51 24.00
CA ASN A 237 -15.84 13.31 23.19
C ASN A 237 -15.18 13.88 21.92
N LYS A 238 -13.84 13.91 21.80
CA LYS A 238 -13.13 14.29 20.58
C LYS A 238 -13.37 13.28 19.47
N GLU A 239 -13.16 12.00 19.75
CA GLU A 239 -13.41 10.92 18.79
C GLU A 239 -14.88 10.88 18.38
N LEU A 240 -15.81 11.12 19.34
CA LEU A 240 -17.23 11.22 19.02
C LEU A 240 -17.52 12.42 18.11
N ASN A 241 -16.92 13.58 18.36
CA ASN A 241 -17.09 14.75 17.50
C ASN A 241 -16.51 14.52 16.10
N SER A 242 -15.37 13.83 16.00
CA SER A 242 -14.78 13.38 14.73
C SER A 242 -15.74 12.48 13.96
N LEU A 243 -16.23 11.43 14.61
CA LEU A 243 -17.20 10.49 14.03
C LEU A 243 -18.49 11.18 13.60
N LEU A 244 -19.04 12.07 14.41
CA LEU A 244 -20.25 12.82 14.07
C LEU A 244 -20.02 13.83 12.93
N ALA A 245 -18.81 14.39 12.81
CA ALA A 245 -18.45 15.28 11.70
C ALA A 245 -18.35 14.53 10.35
N SER A 246 -18.07 13.23 10.38
CA SER A 246 -18.00 12.35 9.20
C SER A 246 -19.27 11.53 8.95
N TRP A 247 -20.29 11.62 9.82
CA TRP A 247 -21.43 10.70 9.87
C TRP A 247 -22.17 10.55 8.54
N GLY A 248 -22.41 9.31 8.13
CA GLY A 248 -23.10 8.99 6.88
C GLY A 248 -22.29 9.28 5.62
N GLY A 249 -21.02 9.71 5.76
CA GLY A 249 -20.04 9.59 4.70
C GLY A 249 -19.92 8.12 4.28
N VAL A 250 -19.95 7.87 2.97
CA VAL A 250 -19.59 6.58 2.36
C VAL A 250 -18.52 6.84 1.31
N GLY A 251 -17.39 6.14 1.35
CA GLY A 251 -16.08 6.50 0.74
C GLY A 251 -16.07 6.75 -0.77
N PHE A 252 -17.19 6.50 -1.42
CA PHE A 252 -17.52 6.87 -2.78
C PHE A 252 -18.55 7.99 -2.72
N TYR A 253 -18.17 9.20 -3.16
CA TYR A 253 -19.04 10.38 -3.30
C TYR A 253 -20.53 10.00 -3.47
N SER A 254 -21.27 10.00 -2.37
CA SER A 254 -22.72 9.80 -2.40
C SER A 254 -23.37 11.18 -2.50
N PRO A 255 -23.78 11.64 -3.70
CA PRO A 255 -24.63 12.83 -3.81
C PRO A 255 -26.01 12.59 -3.18
N PHE A 256 -26.31 11.35 -2.76
CA PHE A 256 -27.45 11.01 -1.92
C PHE A 256 -27.16 11.40 -0.47
N ALA A 257 -27.07 12.71 -0.22
CA ALA A 257 -27.57 13.24 1.03
C ALA A 257 -29.00 12.70 1.17
N ILE A 258 -29.21 11.78 2.11
CA ILE A 258 -30.56 11.28 2.42
C ILE A 258 -31.39 12.54 2.69
N PRO A 259 -32.46 12.81 1.92
CA PRO A 259 -33.24 14.01 2.14
C PRO A 259 -33.68 14.01 3.59
N GLU A 260 -33.19 14.97 4.37
CA GLU A 260 -33.50 15.06 5.79
C GLU A 260 -35.02 14.90 5.99
N PRO A 261 -35.51 14.34 7.10
CA PRO A 261 -36.95 14.16 7.28
C PRO A 261 -37.75 15.45 7.06
N GLY A 262 -37.17 16.64 7.27
CA GLY A 262 -37.72 17.93 6.85
C GLY A 262 -37.77 18.16 5.33
N SER A 263 -36.69 17.84 4.59
CA SER A 263 -36.64 17.86 3.12
C SER A 263 -37.61 16.87 2.49
N ALA A 264 -37.71 15.66 3.03
CA ALA A 264 -38.68 14.65 2.60
C ALA A 264 -40.13 15.10 2.88
N LEU A 265 -40.39 15.77 4.00
CA LEU A 265 -41.68 16.39 4.32
C LEU A 265 -42.01 17.52 3.33
N LEU A 266 -41.07 18.42 3.04
CA LEU A 266 -41.23 19.51 2.07
C LEU A 266 -41.49 19.01 0.65
N CYS A 267 -40.69 18.05 0.17
CA CYS A 267 -40.93 17.36 -1.10
C CYS A 267 -42.25 16.59 -1.09
N GLY A 268 -42.64 16.00 0.04
CA GLY A 268 -43.92 15.30 0.22
C GLY A 268 -45.13 16.24 0.13
N VAL A 269 -45.06 17.44 0.70
CA VAL A 269 -46.09 18.48 0.57
C VAL A 269 -46.16 19.00 -0.87
N ALA A 270 -45.01 19.28 -1.49
CA ALA A 270 -44.93 19.73 -2.88
C ALA A 270 -45.47 18.68 -3.86
N ALA A 271 -45.01 17.43 -3.78
CA ALA A 271 -45.48 16.32 -4.61
C ALA A 271 -46.93 15.94 -4.31
N GLY A 272 -47.36 16.00 -3.04
CA GLY A 272 -48.75 15.79 -2.64
C GLY A 272 -49.71 16.76 -3.32
N SER A 273 -49.33 18.04 -3.47
CA SER A 273 -50.13 19.02 -4.21
C SER A 273 -50.32 18.64 -5.69
N LEU A 274 -49.30 18.06 -6.32
CA LEU A 274 -49.29 17.67 -7.73
C LEU A 274 -49.98 16.32 -8.00
N LEU A 275 -49.89 15.37 -7.06
CA LEU A 275 -50.32 13.98 -7.24
C LEU A 275 -51.82 13.74 -6.96
N THR A 276 -52.56 14.70 -6.41
CA THR A 276 -54.03 14.62 -6.27
C THR A 276 -54.77 14.45 -7.61
N ARG A 277 -54.11 14.70 -8.76
CA ARG A 277 -54.79 14.82 -10.07
C ARG A 277 -54.80 13.56 -10.96
N ARG A 278 -54.11 12.46 -10.62
CA ARG A 278 -54.07 11.25 -11.49
C ARG A 278 -54.01 9.93 -10.71
N ARG A 279 -55.11 9.15 -10.72
CA ARG A 279 -55.15 7.78 -10.18
C ARG A 279 -56.01 6.80 -11.01
N ARG A 280 -55.37 6.08 -11.93
CA ARG A 280 -55.75 4.80 -12.59
C ARG A 280 -54.43 4.18 -13.11
N VAL A 281 -54.18 2.86 -13.17
CA VAL A 281 -54.88 1.65 -12.72
C VAL A 281 -53.82 0.53 -12.58
N ARG A 282 -53.97 -0.37 -11.58
CA ARG A 282 -53.74 -1.85 -11.56
C ARG A 282 -52.95 -2.52 -12.73
N THR A 283 -52.12 -3.57 -12.60
CA THR A 283 -52.06 -4.74 -11.65
C THR A 283 -50.78 -5.58 -11.89
N ARG A 284 -50.31 -6.40 -10.90
CA ARG A 284 -49.74 -7.80 -10.95
C ARG A 284 -48.76 -8.27 -12.07
N ALA A 285 -47.90 -9.29 -11.92
CA ALA A 285 -47.64 -10.26 -10.83
C ALA A 285 -46.22 -10.92 -10.94
N THR A 286 -45.75 -11.45 -9.82
CA THR A 286 -44.88 -12.64 -9.56
C THR A 286 -44.07 -13.33 -10.68
N GLY A 287 -42.81 -13.63 -10.37
CA GLY A 287 -41.99 -14.72 -10.94
C GLY A 287 -40.96 -15.23 -9.91
N THR A 288 -40.78 -16.55 -9.80
CA THR A 288 -40.01 -17.26 -8.74
C THR A 288 -39.02 -18.28 -9.34
N SER A 289 -38.20 -18.94 -8.48
CA SER A 289 -37.27 -20.08 -8.76
C SER A 289 -35.82 -19.65 -9.08
N SER A 290 -34.73 -20.31 -8.64
CA SER A 290 -34.52 -21.46 -7.72
C SER A 290 -33.03 -21.61 -7.34
N ALA A 291 -32.73 -22.08 -6.12
CA ALA A 291 -31.46 -22.74 -5.72
C ALA A 291 -31.55 -24.27 -5.99
N PRO A 292 -30.55 -25.17 -5.78
CA PRO A 292 -29.39 -25.17 -4.85
C PRO A 292 -28.03 -25.31 -5.63
N ALA A 293 -26.87 -25.82 -5.17
CA ALA A 293 -26.50 -26.63 -4.00
C ALA A 293 -25.00 -26.50 -3.58
N SER A 294 -24.55 -27.35 -2.65
CA SER A 294 -23.24 -27.38 -1.97
C SER A 294 -22.29 -28.50 -2.42
N THR A 295 -20.97 -28.33 -2.24
CA THR A 295 -19.99 -29.42 -2.06
C THR A 295 -18.89 -29.07 -1.03
N THR A 296 -18.21 -30.11 -0.52
CA THR A 296 -17.48 -30.17 0.76
C THR A 296 -15.95 -30.03 0.58
N PRO A 297 -15.19 -29.45 1.55
CA PRO A 297 -13.73 -29.25 1.43
C PRO A 297 -12.89 -30.52 1.67
N ALA A 298 -11.65 -30.50 1.16
CA ALA A 298 -10.65 -31.58 1.28
C ALA A 298 -9.68 -31.37 2.47
N ALA A 299 -9.06 -32.46 2.93
CA ALA A 299 -8.17 -32.51 4.10
C ALA A 299 -6.69 -32.23 3.77
N PRO A 300 -5.89 -31.70 4.73
CA PRO A 300 -4.47 -31.39 4.53
C PRO A 300 -3.56 -32.62 4.61
N VAL A 301 -2.40 -32.54 3.94
CA VAL A 301 -1.34 -33.56 3.93
C VAL A 301 -0.10 -33.02 4.65
N ALA A 302 0.51 -33.83 5.52
CA ALA A 302 1.76 -33.53 6.22
C ALA A 302 2.94 -34.32 5.61
N VAL A 303 4.14 -33.72 5.60
CA VAL A 303 5.38 -34.36 5.14
C VAL A 303 6.51 -34.12 6.15
N LEU A 304 7.44 -35.07 6.23
CA LEU A 304 8.40 -35.30 7.32
C LEU A 304 9.81 -34.73 7.02
N LEU A 305 10.50 -34.24 8.05
CA LEU A 305 11.89 -33.75 7.99
C LEU A 305 12.93 -34.87 8.04
N GLY A 306 14.14 -34.60 7.52
CA GLY A 306 15.34 -35.42 7.70
C GLY A 306 16.62 -34.59 7.56
N SER A 307 17.63 -34.86 8.40
CA SER A 307 18.86 -34.05 8.51
C SER A 307 20.11 -34.90 8.75
N THR A 308 21.30 -34.44 8.31
CA THR A 308 22.63 -34.89 8.77
C THR A 308 23.75 -33.89 8.41
N ALA A 309 24.43 -33.32 9.43
CA ALA A 309 25.86 -32.89 9.54
C ALA A 309 26.57 -32.10 8.38
N SER A 310 27.64 -31.31 8.58
CA SER A 310 28.55 -31.07 9.72
C SER A 310 29.10 -29.62 9.72
N ALA A 311 29.72 -29.16 10.83
CA ALA A 311 30.01 -27.75 11.12
C ALA A 311 31.22 -27.14 10.37
N PRO A 312 31.18 -25.82 10.09
CA PRO A 312 32.12 -24.91 10.78
C PRO A 312 31.53 -23.53 11.18
N ALA A 313 32.35 -22.75 11.92
CA ALA A 313 32.07 -21.44 12.54
C ALA A 313 30.99 -21.44 13.65
N GLN A 314 31.29 -20.83 14.80
CA GLN A 314 30.35 -20.74 15.92
C GLN A 314 29.80 -19.32 16.03
N VAL A 315 28.48 -19.20 15.88
CA VAL A 315 27.70 -18.05 16.34
C VAL A 315 27.72 -18.10 17.87
N THR A 316 28.33 -17.10 18.52
CA THR A 316 28.50 -17.07 19.98
C THR A 316 27.24 -16.61 20.72
N ALA A 317 26.41 -15.79 20.08
CA ALA A 317 25.08 -15.42 20.55
C ALA A 317 24.20 -15.10 19.34
N LEU A 318 22.93 -15.48 19.41
CA LEU A 318 21.87 -14.99 18.54
C LEU A 318 20.84 -14.31 19.46
N HIS A 319 20.76 -13.00 19.42
CA HIS A 319 19.82 -12.26 20.26
C HIS A 319 18.55 -11.94 19.46
N VAL A 320 17.56 -12.83 19.58
CA VAL A 320 16.23 -12.59 19.01
C VAL A 320 15.50 -11.60 19.93
N VAL A 321 15.38 -10.35 19.50
CA VAL A 321 14.57 -9.35 20.19
C VAL A 321 13.13 -9.48 19.68
N PRO A 322 12.16 -9.97 20.49
CA PRO A 322 10.77 -10.01 20.07
C PRO A 322 10.21 -8.58 20.03
N VAL A 323 10.18 -7.99 18.85
CA VAL A 323 9.46 -6.73 18.61
C VAL A 323 7.96 -7.02 18.75
N ALA A 324 7.28 -6.26 19.59
CA ALA A 324 5.83 -6.37 19.77
C ALA A 324 5.10 -5.82 18.54
N VAL A 325 4.88 -6.68 17.54
CA VAL A 325 4.03 -6.36 16.39
C VAL A 325 2.57 -6.25 16.86
N PRO A 326 1.83 -5.18 16.54
CA PRO A 326 0.41 -5.09 16.85
C PRO A 326 -0.36 -6.22 16.14
N THR A 327 -1.01 -7.08 16.91
CA THR A 327 -1.77 -8.21 16.37
C THR A 327 -3.03 -7.73 15.65
N PHE A 328 -3.01 -7.79 14.32
CA PHE A 328 -4.21 -7.63 13.49
C PHE A 328 -5.12 -8.84 13.65
N ASN A 329 -6.32 -8.64 14.20
CA ASN A 329 -7.42 -9.61 14.16
C ASN A 329 -8.47 -9.14 13.15
N ASP A 330 -8.19 -9.33 11.86
CA ASP A 330 -9.17 -9.19 10.78
C ASP A 330 -9.44 -10.58 10.17
N PRO A 331 -10.70 -11.08 10.17
CA PRO A 331 -11.03 -12.39 9.60
C PRO A 331 -10.82 -12.51 8.08
N LEU A 332 -10.49 -11.42 7.36
CA LEU A 332 -10.08 -11.43 5.95
C LEU A 332 -8.55 -11.53 5.75
N PHE A 333 -7.77 -11.52 6.84
CA PHE A 333 -6.31 -11.58 6.85
C PHE A 333 -5.81 -12.71 7.76
N ASP A 334 -5.48 -13.85 7.16
CA ASP A 334 -4.62 -14.83 7.83
C ASP A 334 -3.15 -14.35 7.75
N LEU A 335 -2.76 -13.51 8.72
CA LEU A 335 -1.38 -13.04 8.91
C LEU A 335 -0.53 -14.00 9.76
N SER A 336 -0.96 -15.26 9.98
CA SER A 336 -0.26 -16.23 10.84
C SER A 336 1.14 -16.65 10.35
N ALA A 337 1.61 -16.13 9.21
CA ALA A 337 2.94 -16.35 8.65
C ALA A 337 3.84 -15.10 8.59
N SER A 338 3.37 -13.93 9.06
CA SER A 338 4.11 -12.66 8.95
C SER A 338 4.63 -12.19 10.31
N PHE A 339 5.90 -12.46 10.60
CA PHE A 339 6.64 -11.84 11.70
C PHE A 339 7.87 -11.09 11.17
N THR A 340 8.23 -9.98 11.80
CA THR A 340 9.50 -9.30 11.59
C THR A 340 10.46 -9.76 12.68
N ILE A 341 11.63 -10.29 12.32
CA ILE A 341 12.73 -10.51 13.27
C ILE A 341 13.80 -9.47 13.01
N ASP A 342 14.10 -8.64 14.01
CA ASP A 342 15.38 -7.94 14.07
C ASP A 342 16.45 -8.94 14.53
N LEU A 343 17.36 -9.29 13.61
CA LEU A 343 18.45 -10.22 13.84
C LEU A 343 19.73 -9.43 14.15
N GLU A 344 20.03 -9.26 15.44
CA GLU A 344 21.36 -8.82 15.89
C GLU A 344 22.31 -10.04 15.94
N ILE A 345 23.31 -10.05 15.06
CA ILE A 345 24.27 -11.16 14.91
C ILE A 345 25.68 -10.67 15.26
N ASP A 346 26.15 -11.03 16.44
CA ASP A 346 27.51 -10.74 16.90
C ASP A 346 28.52 -11.73 16.30
N PHE A 347 29.59 -11.18 15.70
CA PHE A 347 30.71 -11.96 15.16
C PHE A 347 32.00 -11.68 15.93
N THR A 348 32.58 -12.70 16.56
CA THR A 348 33.97 -12.64 17.06
C THR A 348 34.97 -13.10 16.01
N GLY A 349 35.43 -12.17 15.16
CA GLY A 349 36.48 -12.41 14.18
C GLY A 349 36.35 -11.54 12.93
N ALA A 350 37.36 -11.59 12.05
CA ALA A 350 37.30 -10.90 10.77
C ALA A 350 36.43 -11.68 9.77
N LEU A 351 35.32 -11.09 9.31
CA LEU A 351 34.49 -11.63 8.24
C LEU A 351 35.20 -11.51 6.89
N GLY A 352 36.04 -12.50 6.57
CA GLY A 352 36.78 -12.59 5.32
C GLY A 352 35.89 -12.90 4.11
N GLY A 353 35.11 -11.92 3.65
CA GLY A 353 34.40 -11.96 2.36
C GLY A 353 33.29 -13.00 2.22
N GLN A 354 32.79 -13.58 3.32
CA GLN A 354 31.70 -14.56 3.28
C GLN A 354 30.34 -13.88 3.07
N GLN A 355 29.53 -14.47 2.20
CA GLN A 355 28.10 -14.15 2.07
C GLN A 355 27.29 -15.01 3.05
N ILE A 356 26.28 -14.42 3.68
CA ILE A 356 25.38 -15.11 4.60
C ILE A 356 24.02 -15.24 3.91
N TYR A 357 23.53 -16.47 3.80
CA TYR A 357 22.16 -16.76 3.39
C TYR A 357 21.35 -17.18 4.62
N VAL A 358 20.24 -16.49 4.85
CA VAL A 358 19.25 -16.85 5.86
C VAL A 358 18.01 -17.35 5.11
N SER A 359 17.65 -18.62 5.33
CA SER A 359 16.39 -19.17 4.81
C SER A 359 15.41 -19.38 5.96
N LEU A 360 14.19 -18.86 5.79
CA LEU A 360 13.06 -19.08 6.69
C LEU A 360 12.16 -20.14 6.06
N THR A 361 12.25 -21.36 6.56
CA THR A 361 11.38 -22.47 6.11
C THR A 361 10.69 -23.08 7.34
N GLN A 362 9.35 -23.07 7.34
CA GLN A 362 8.50 -23.71 8.37
C GLN A 362 8.84 -23.37 9.84
N GLY A 363 9.34 -22.15 10.11
CA GLY A 363 9.60 -21.68 11.48
C GLY A 363 10.93 -22.11 12.09
N GLU A 364 11.79 -22.83 11.36
CA GLU A 364 13.20 -23.00 11.74
C GLU A 364 14.10 -22.00 10.98
N LEU A 365 15.07 -21.42 11.71
CA LEU A 365 16.11 -20.57 11.15
C LEU A 365 17.32 -21.44 10.80
N LEU A 366 17.52 -21.74 9.52
CA LEU A 366 18.62 -22.59 9.06
C LEU A 366 19.82 -21.75 8.62
N TYR A 367 20.95 -21.91 9.33
CA TYR A 367 22.23 -21.31 8.99
C TYR A 367 23.06 -22.24 8.10
N HIS A 368 23.43 -21.76 6.92
CA HIS A 368 24.31 -22.47 5.99
C HIS A 368 25.61 -21.69 5.77
N PRO A 369 26.74 -22.10 6.39
CA PRO A 369 28.05 -21.53 6.08
C PRO A 369 28.48 -21.99 4.68
N LEU A 370 28.59 -21.06 3.73
CA LEU A 370 29.15 -21.34 2.41
C LEU A 370 30.65 -21.62 2.54
N GLY A 371 31.03 -22.89 2.35
CA GLY A 371 32.42 -23.25 2.11
C GLY A 371 32.94 -22.62 0.80
N THR A 372 34.25 -22.47 0.67
CA THR A 372 34.91 -21.82 -0.48
C THR A 372 34.93 -22.67 -1.76
N GLY A 373 33.88 -23.47 -2.00
CA GLY A 373 33.70 -24.29 -3.19
C GLY A 373 32.70 -23.66 -4.15
N THR A 374 32.89 -23.86 -5.45
CA THR A 374 31.89 -23.54 -6.46
C THR A 374 30.57 -24.27 -6.19
N PRO A 375 29.40 -23.67 -6.51
CA PRO A 375 28.12 -24.36 -6.37
C PRO A 375 28.09 -25.64 -7.23
N PRO A 376 27.43 -26.72 -6.78
CA PRO A 376 26.98 -27.77 -7.69
C PRO A 376 25.84 -27.25 -8.58
N ASP A 377 25.75 -27.78 -9.80
CA ASP A 377 24.68 -27.49 -10.79
C ASP A 377 23.28 -27.91 -10.30
#